data_AF-A0ABD1LTA3-F1
#
_entry.id   AF-A0ABD1LTA3-F1
#
_cell.length_a   1.000
_cell.length_b   1.000
_cell.length_c   1.000
_cell.angle_alpha   90.00
_cell.angle_beta   90.00
_cell.angle_gamma   90.00
#
_symmetry.space_group_name_H-M   'P 1'
#
loop_
_entity.id
_entity.type
_entity.pdbx_description
1 polymer ?
#
loop_
_entity_poly.entity_id
_entity_poly.type
_entity_poly.pdbx_seq_one_letter_code
_entity_poly.pdbx_strand_id
1 'polypeptide(L)'
;MGRPASNGAPAFRFIHAEVAEMEAILQEHNNAMPARNVLTTLAEKFSESPDRKGKITIQMKQVSNWFQNKRHAIRSKSRQLLQDYSAPVRSVPQQPTAASTPGRMYDVGAFLSYRSLENSDPEVLVRFPAFQPGEEEWINIRKHVRPRSLPCVPSDCVLVIPGDLVLCFQEDKEQALYFDAHVLDVQRRRHDVRGCRCRFLVRYYHDQSEEILPLLKICRRPETNYRLQQLHVVNEAAPLTNTDVQAGNFMVTPGSAPFTNIITTSSVPEVSSQPQNMVERK
;
A
#
# COMPACT_ATOMS: atom_id res chain seq x y z
N MET A 1 2.70 28.50 -22.66
CA MET A 1 2.96 27.95 -24.00
C MET A 1 2.34 26.56 -24.09
N GLY A 2 1.03 26.48 -24.37
CA GLY A 2 0.33 25.21 -24.58
C GLY A 2 0.68 24.64 -25.95
N ARG A 3 0.91 23.33 -26.03
CA ARG A 3 1.12 22.67 -27.34
C ARG A 3 -0.17 22.78 -28.17
N PRO A 4 -0.09 23.08 -29.48
CA PRO A 4 -1.27 23.14 -30.33
C PRO A 4 -1.90 21.75 -30.50
N ALA A 5 -3.21 21.74 -30.78
CA ALA A 5 -3.97 20.53 -31.06
C ALA A 5 -3.37 19.77 -32.26
N SER A 6 -3.00 18.51 -32.06
CA SER A 6 -2.59 17.62 -33.14
C SER A 6 -3.81 17.28 -33.99
N ASN A 7 -3.72 17.62 -35.28
CA ASN A 7 -4.68 17.35 -36.35
C ASN A 7 -5.35 15.96 -36.26
N GLY A 8 -6.66 15.94 -36.54
CA GLY A 8 -7.56 14.78 -36.47
C GLY A 8 -7.34 13.68 -37.51
N ALA A 9 -6.13 13.17 -37.63
CA ALA A 9 -5.88 11.89 -38.29
C ALA A 9 -6.37 10.74 -37.38
N PRO A 10 -6.98 9.66 -37.92
CA PRO A 10 -7.37 8.52 -37.11
C PRO A 10 -6.13 7.94 -36.43
N ALA A 11 -6.09 7.99 -35.11
CA ALA A 11 -5.02 7.42 -34.32
C ALA A 11 -4.92 5.92 -34.63
N PHE A 12 -3.70 5.44 -34.91
CA PHE A 12 -3.44 4.02 -35.14
C PHE A 12 -4.01 3.19 -33.98
N ARG A 13 -4.81 2.17 -34.32
CA ARG A 13 -5.37 1.21 -33.36
C ARG A 13 -5.24 -0.21 -33.93
N PHE A 14 -4.99 -1.15 -33.03
CA PHE A 14 -5.09 -2.57 -33.34
C PHE A 14 -6.56 -2.95 -33.53
N ILE A 15 -6.83 -3.86 -34.47
CA ILE A 15 -8.17 -4.42 -34.67
C ILE A 15 -8.46 -5.48 -33.61
N HIS A 16 -9.73 -5.85 -33.46
CA HIS A 16 -10.15 -6.77 -32.41
C HIS A 16 -9.45 -8.14 -32.48
N ALA A 17 -9.27 -8.70 -33.69
CA ALA A 17 -8.57 -9.97 -33.88
C ALA A 17 -7.09 -9.90 -33.44
N GLU A 18 -6.38 -8.81 -33.75
CA GLU A 18 -4.99 -8.59 -33.32
C GLU A 18 -4.89 -8.48 -31.80
N VAL A 19 -5.85 -7.76 -31.19
CA VAL A 19 -5.93 -7.61 -29.73
C VAL A 19 -6.18 -8.97 -29.06
N ALA A 20 -7.10 -9.77 -29.57
CA ALA A 20 -7.40 -11.10 -29.03
C ALA A 20 -6.17 -12.03 -29.06
N GLU A 21 -5.40 -12.01 -30.16
CA GLU A 21 -4.17 -12.80 -30.27
C GLU A 21 -3.09 -12.32 -29.28
N MET A 22 -2.88 -11.00 -29.17
CA MET A 22 -1.94 -10.46 -28.18
C MET A 22 -2.37 -10.75 -26.73
N GLU A 23 -3.68 -10.77 -26.45
CA GLU A 23 -4.23 -11.13 -25.14
C GLU A 23 -3.98 -12.61 -24.80
N ALA A 24 -4.19 -13.53 -25.75
CA ALA A 24 -3.93 -14.96 -25.56
C ALA A 24 -2.44 -15.22 -25.22
N ILE A 25 -1.52 -14.58 -25.96
CA ILE A 25 -0.08 -14.70 -25.71
C ILE A 25 0.29 -14.10 -24.35
N LEU A 26 -0.31 -12.98 -23.97
CA LEU A 26 -0.06 -12.37 -22.65
C LEU A 26 -0.52 -13.29 -21.51
N GLN A 27 -1.64 -14.00 -21.70
CA GLN A 27 -2.18 -14.95 -20.73
C GLN A 27 -1.29 -16.19 -20.62
N GLU A 28 -0.85 -16.77 -21.74
CA GLU A 28 0.08 -17.92 -21.79
C GLU A 28 1.40 -17.60 -21.07
N HIS A 29 1.89 -16.37 -21.22
CA HIS A 29 3.10 -15.88 -20.55
C HIS A 29 2.87 -15.39 -19.10
N ASN A 30 1.74 -15.70 -18.46
CA ASN A 30 1.44 -15.29 -17.08
C ASN A 30 1.61 -13.78 -16.85
N ASN A 31 1.13 -12.93 -17.78
CA ASN A 31 1.27 -11.47 -17.75
C ASN A 31 2.72 -10.95 -17.78
N ALA A 32 3.70 -11.81 -18.09
CA ALA A 32 5.08 -11.42 -18.34
C ALA A 32 5.24 -10.81 -19.74
N MET A 33 6.41 -10.20 -20.00
CA MET A 33 6.70 -9.61 -21.30
C MET A 33 7.22 -10.68 -22.26
N PRO A 34 6.56 -10.93 -23.42
CA PRO A 34 7.10 -11.85 -24.42
C PRO A 34 8.47 -11.42 -24.95
N ALA A 35 9.26 -12.41 -25.37
CA ALA A 35 10.59 -12.20 -25.95
C ALA A 35 10.52 -11.48 -27.32
N ARG A 36 11.64 -10.86 -27.71
CA ARG A 36 11.71 -10.00 -28.91
C ARG A 36 11.27 -10.72 -30.19
N ASN A 37 11.63 -12.00 -30.34
CA ASN A 37 11.24 -12.82 -31.49
C ASN A 37 9.71 -12.89 -31.63
N VAL A 38 8.98 -13.14 -30.54
CA VAL A 38 7.50 -13.20 -30.53
C VAL A 38 6.90 -11.87 -30.97
N LEU A 39 7.45 -10.75 -30.50
CA LEU A 39 6.98 -9.41 -30.87
C LEU A 39 7.21 -9.09 -32.35
N THR A 40 8.34 -9.51 -32.91
CA THR A 40 8.64 -9.34 -34.34
C THR A 40 7.70 -10.18 -35.19
N THR A 41 7.52 -11.47 -34.85
CA THR A 41 6.61 -12.37 -35.57
C THR A 41 5.17 -11.86 -35.57
N LEU A 42 4.68 -11.32 -34.45
CA LEU A 42 3.35 -10.70 -34.38
C LEU A 42 3.23 -9.47 -35.30
N ALA A 43 4.26 -8.62 -35.33
CA ALA A 43 4.25 -7.43 -36.15
C ALA A 43 4.23 -7.75 -37.66
N GLU A 44 5.01 -8.74 -38.08
CA GLU A 44 5.02 -9.26 -39.45
C GLU A 44 3.66 -9.87 -39.81
N LYS A 45 3.16 -10.78 -38.97
CA LYS A 45 1.86 -11.44 -39.15
C LYS A 45 0.72 -10.43 -39.30
N PHE A 46 0.67 -9.41 -38.44
CA PHE A 46 -0.38 -8.40 -38.52
C PHE A 46 -0.22 -7.47 -39.73
N SER A 47 1.02 -7.21 -40.17
CA SER A 47 1.30 -6.44 -41.39
C SER A 47 0.88 -7.18 -42.67
N GLU A 48 0.95 -8.51 -42.67
CA GLU A 48 0.56 -9.37 -43.78
C GLU A 48 -0.94 -9.73 -43.80
N SER A 49 -1.69 -9.34 -42.77
CA SER A 49 -3.13 -9.58 -42.68
C SER A 49 -3.89 -8.94 -43.86
N PRO A 50 -4.96 -9.56 -44.36
CA PRO A 50 -5.72 -9.05 -45.51
C PRO A 50 -6.28 -7.64 -45.28
N ASP A 51 -6.54 -7.27 -44.03
CA ASP A 51 -7.03 -5.95 -43.64
C ASP A 51 -5.98 -4.84 -43.75
N ARG A 52 -4.68 -5.18 -43.64
CA ARG A 52 -3.57 -4.21 -43.57
C ARG A 52 -2.52 -4.32 -44.67
N LYS A 53 -2.44 -5.46 -45.35
CA LYS A 53 -1.46 -5.72 -46.41
C LYS A 53 -1.53 -4.64 -47.49
N GLY A 54 -0.41 -3.96 -47.71
CA GLY A 54 -0.27 -2.87 -48.68
C GLY A 54 -0.84 -1.51 -48.23
N LYS A 55 -1.39 -1.40 -47.01
CA LYS A 55 -1.94 -0.14 -46.46
C LYS A 55 -1.14 0.39 -45.28
N ILE A 56 -0.90 -0.46 -44.27
CA ILE A 56 -0.26 -0.06 -43.01
C ILE A 56 0.66 -1.18 -42.54
N THR A 57 1.95 -0.90 -42.37
CA THR A 57 2.89 -1.82 -41.73
C THR A 57 2.90 -1.61 -40.22
N ILE A 58 2.75 -2.70 -39.47
CA ILE A 58 2.82 -2.70 -38.01
C ILE A 58 4.28 -2.90 -37.61
N GLN A 59 4.79 -1.98 -36.80
CA GLN A 59 6.13 -2.06 -36.25
C GLN A 59 6.13 -2.88 -34.96
N MET A 60 7.20 -3.66 -34.73
CA MET A 60 7.42 -4.39 -33.47
C MET A 60 7.28 -3.49 -32.23
N LYS A 61 7.70 -2.22 -32.32
CA LYS A 61 7.56 -1.25 -31.24
C LYS A 61 6.09 -0.97 -30.88
N GLN A 62 5.16 -0.98 -31.83
CA GLN A 62 3.74 -0.78 -31.56
C GLN A 62 3.16 -1.96 -30.78
N VAL A 63 3.54 -3.19 -31.14
CA VAL A 63 3.17 -4.42 -30.43
C VAL A 63 3.78 -4.41 -29.02
N SER A 64 5.07 -4.10 -28.90
CA SER A 64 5.76 -3.96 -27.62
C SER A 64 5.08 -2.95 -26.69
N ASN A 65 4.73 -1.76 -27.21
CA ASN A 65 4.01 -0.74 -26.46
C ASN A 65 2.62 -1.24 -26.02
N TRP A 66 1.91 -2.00 -26.85
CA TRP A 66 0.62 -2.59 -26.48
C TRP A 66 0.77 -3.52 -25.28
N PHE A 67 1.72 -4.45 -25.30
CA PHE A 67 1.97 -5.37 -24.17
C PHE A 67 2.39 -4.63 -22.90
N GLN A 68 3.25 -3.61 -23.02
CA GLN A 68 3.62 -2.76 -21.89
C GLN A 68 2.41 -2.04 -21.30
N ASN A 69 1.60 -1.40 -22.13
CA ASN A 69 0.40 -0.68 -21.70
C ASN A 69 -0.63 -1.64 -21.09
N LYS A 70 -0.83 -2.82 -21.68
CA LYS A 70 -1.74 -3.84 -21.15
C LYS A 70 -1.30 -4.35 -19.79
N ARG A 71 0.00 -4.64 -19.60
CA ARG A 71 0.57 -5.03 -18.30
C ARG A 71 0.44 -3.91 -17.26
N HIS A 72 0.66 -2.66 -17.67
CA HIS A 72 0.40 -1.50 -16.80
C HIS A 72 -1.08 -1.39 -16.43
N ALA A 73 -2.00 -1.63 -17.37
CA ALA A 73 -3.43 -1.60 -17.14
C ALA A 73 -3.92 -2.74 -16.22
N ILE A 74 -3.35 -3.95 -16.35
CA ILE A 74 -3.62 -5.08 -15.47
C ILE A 74 -3.16 -4.75 -14.05
N ARG A 75 -1.93 -4.22 -13.90
CA ARG A 75 -1.43 -3.74 -12.60
C ARG A 75 -2.28 -2.60 -12.02
N SER A 76 -2.78 -1.68 -12.84
CA SER A 76 -3.64 -0.59 -12.35
C SER A 76 -5.05 -1.06 -12.01
N LYS A 77 -5.62 -2.06 -12.70
CA LYS A 77 -6.90 -2.67 -12.32
C LYS A 77 -6.80 -3.44 -11.01
N SER A 78 -5.69 -4.15 -10.78
CA SER A 78 -5.40 -4.72 -9.46
C SER A 78 -5.33 -3.64 -8.37
N ARG A 79 -4.70 -2.47 -8.65
CA ARG A 79 -4.74 -1.30 -7.76
C ARG A 79 -6.16 -0.77 -7.52
N GLN A 80 -7.04 -0.82 -8.53
CA GLN A 80 -8.41 -0.31 -8.44
C GLN A 80 -9.29 -1.23 -7.60
N LEU A 81 -9.16 -2.55 -7.75
CA LEU A 81 -9.85 -3.53 -6.90
C LEU A 81 -9.48 -3.38 -5.43
N LEU A 82 -8.20 -3.12 -5.11
CA LEU A 82 -7.77 -2.81 -3.73
C LEU A 82 -8.36 -1.46 -3.22
N GLN A 83 -8.65 -0.53 -4.12
CA GLN A 83 -9.16 0.79 -3.79
C GLN A 83 -10.69 0.82 -3.63
N ASP A 84 -11.42 -0.07 -4.30
CA ASP A 84 -12.88 -0.21 -4.15
C ASP A 84 -13.26 -0.84 -2.80
N TYR A 85 -12.37 -1.63 -2.18
CA TYR A 85 -12.47 -1.99 -0.75
C TYR A 85 -12.18 -0.82 0.21
N SER A 86 -11.76 0.34 -0.33
CA SER A 86 -11.31 1.52 0.41
C SER A 86 -12.16 2.77 0.09
N ALA A 87 -13.43 2.61 -0.31
CA ALA A 87 -14.36 3.74 -0.36
C ALA A 87 -14.39 4.44 1.02
N PRO A 88 -14.49 5.79 1.08
CA PRO A 88 -14.42 6.52 2.33
C PRO A 88 -15.70 6.30 3.10
N VAL A 89 -15.74 5.25 3.91
CA VAL A 89 -16.82 5.07 4.87
C VAL A 89 -16.57 6.05 6.01
N ARG A 90 -17.15 7.24 5.85
CA ARG A 90 -17.37 8.18 6.94
C ARG A 90 -18.08 7.40 8.07
N SER A 91 -17.47 7.38 9.25
CA SER A 91 -18.03 6.88 10.51
C SER A 91 -18.58 5.44 10.49
N VAL A 92 -17.78 4.45 10.08
CA VAL A 92 -18.03 3.05 10.46
C VAL A 92 -16.96 2.61 11.47
N PRO A 93 -17.35 1.92 12.57
CA PRO A 93 -16.40 1.30 13.47
C PRO A 93 -15.39 0.48 12.65
N GLN A 94 -14.10 0.76 12.80
CA GLN A 94 -13.07 -0.01 12.10
C GLN A 94 -13.27 -1.49 12.42
N GLN A 95 -13.50 -2.30 11.38
CA GLN A 95 -13.68 -3.73 11.55
C GLN A 95 -12.43 -4.30 12.25
N PRO A 96 -12.58 -5.21 13.20
CA PRO A 96 -11.44 -5.81 13.87
C PRO A 96 -10.75 -6.82 12.93
N THR A 97 -9.44 -6.94 13.13
CA THR A 97 -8.62 -7.99 12.52
C THR A 97 -8.00 -8.82 13.63
N ALA A 98 -7.75 -10.09 13.34
CA ALA A 98 -7.09 -10.98 14.26
C ALA A 98 -6.01 -11.83 13.58
N ALA A 99 -4.94 -12.10 14.31
CA ALA A 99 -3.90 -13.03 13.88
C ALA A 99 -4.33 -14.47 14.14
N SER A 100 -4.50 -15.27 13.08
CA SER A 100 -4.66 -16.72 13.17
C SER A 100 -3.31 -17.40 13.08
N THR A 101 -3.14 -18.52 13.77
CA THR A 101 -1.87 -19.23 13.84
C THR A 101 -1.54 -19.90 12.49
N PRO A 102 -0.36 -19.64 11.87
CA PRO A 102 0.82 -18.97 12.40
C PRO A 102 0.95 -17.49 11.98
N GLY A 103 0.42 -16.57 12.78
CA GLY A 103 0.68 -15.12 12.69
C GLY A 103 0.09 -14.39 11.48
N ARG A 104 -0.83 -15.02 10.74
CA ARG A 104 -1.48 -14.44 9.55
C ARG A 104 -2.64 -13.56 9.99
N MET A 105 -2.70 -12.33 9.47
CA MET A 105 -3.76 -11.38 9.84
C MET A 105 -4.99 -11.55 8.94
N TYR A 106 -6.15 -11.71 9.55
CA TYR A 106 -7.43 -11.84 8.86
C TYR A 106 -8.47 -10.87 9.40
N ASP A 107 -9.45 -10.57 8.57
CA ASP A 107 -10.64 -9.85 8.97
C ASP A 107 -11.53 -10.70 9.87
N VAL A 108 -11.95 -10.14 11.01
CA VAL A 108 -12.88 -10.82 11.91
C VAL A 108 -14.29 -10.70 11.34
N GLY A 109 -14.94 -11.84 11.12
CA GLY A 109 -16.34 -11.90 10.70
C GLY A 109 -17.29 -11.78 11.89
N ALA A 110 -17.02 -12.54 12.96
CA ALA A 110 -17.79 -12.48 14.20
C ALA A 110 -16.95 -12.90 15.41
N PHE A 111 -17.27 -12.32 16.58
CA PHE A 111 -16.86 -12.85 17.88
C PHE A 111 -18.00 -13.71 18.42
N LEU A 112 -17.72 -14.97 18.73
CA LEU A 112 -18.74 -15.94 19.13
C LEU A 112 -18.79 -16.16 20.64
N SER A 113 -17.64 -16.08 21.31
CA SER A 113 -17.53 -16.34 22.75
C SER A 113 -16.32 -15.62 23.35
N TYR A 114 -16.27 -15.59 24.68
CA TYR A 114 -15.23 -14.95 25.48
C TYR A 114 -14.87 -15.84 26.68
N ARG A 115 -13.59 -15.91 27.01
CA ARG A 115 -13.11 -16.54 28.24
C ARG A 115 -12.00 -15.71 28.87
N SER A 116 -11.99 -15.68 30.20
CA SER A 116 -10.95 -15.05 31.00
C SER A 116 -10.66 -15.93 32.20
N LEU A 117 -9.41 -16.34 32.37
CA LEU A 117 -8.95 -17.04 33.56
C LEU A 117 -8.24 -16.05 34.47
N GLU A 118 -8.29 -16.29 35.77
CA GLU A 118 -7.85 -15.35 36.82
C GLU A 118 -6.39 -14.89 36.68
N ASN A 119 -5.54 -15.72 36.06
CA ASN A 119 -4.11 -15.44 35.80
C ASN A 119 -3.70 -15.52 34.32
N SER A 120 -4.66 -15.49 33.38
CA SER A 120 -4.38 -15.56 31.94
C SER A 120 -4.88 -14.31 31.22
N ASP A 121 -4.24 -13.98 30.10
CA ASP A 121 -4.79 -13.03 29.16
C ASP A 121 -6.19 -13.48 28.68
N PRO A 122 -7.12 -12.53 28.46
CA PRO A 122 -8.44 -12.85 27.96
C PRO A 122 -8.39 -13.30 26.50
N GLU A 123 -9.26 -14.23 26.15
CA GLU A 123 -9.36 -14.81 24.81
C GLU A 123 -10.81 -14.72 24.29
N VAL A 124 -10.93 -14.62 22.97
CA VAL A 124 -12.21 -14.59 22.26
C VAL A 124 -12.25 -15.69 21.22
N LEU A 125 -13.40 -16.33 21.07
CA LEU A 125 -13.63 -17.28 19.98
C LEU A 125 -14.03 -16.48 18.73
N VAL A 126 -13.24 -16.59 17.67
CA VAL A 126 -13.40 -15.79 16.45
C VAL A 126 -13.80 -16.68 15.28
N ARG A 127 -14.75 -16.20 14.49
CA ARG A 127 -15.03 -16.72 13.15
C ARG A 127 -14.46 -15.78 12.10
N PHE A 128 -13.64 -16.34 11.22
CA PHE A 128 -13.07 -15.64 10.07
C PHE A 128 -13.89 -15.92 8.80
N PRO A 129 -14.18 -14.93 7.94
CA PRO A 129 -14.94 -15.16 6.71
C PRO A 129 -14.24 -16.04 5.67
N ALA A 130 -12.90 -16.10 5.73
CA ALA A 130 -12.08 -16.88 4.80
C ALA A 130 -12.05 -18.38 5.11
N PHE A 131 -12.61 -18.79 6.25
CA PHE A 131 -12.55 -20.14 6.79
C PHE A 131 -13.94 -20.78 6.76
N GLN A 132 -13.99 -22.11 6.77
CA GLN A 132 -15.25 -22.84 6.75
C GLN A 132 -15.97 -22.76 8.12
N PRO A 133 -17.30 -22.93 8.17
CA PRO A 133 -18.01 -23.06 9.44
C PRO A 133 -17.43 -24.21 10.28
N GLY A 134 -17.16 -23.98 11.56
CA GLY A 134 -16.49 -24.95 12.45
C GLY A 134 -14.98 -24.75 12.60
N GLU A 135 -14.36 -23.88 11.80
CA GLU A 135 -12.94 -23.51 11.92
C GLU A 135 -12.75 -22.28 12.82
N GLU A 136 -13.50 -22.19 13.93
CA GLU A 136 -13.39 -21.08 14.85
C GLU A 136 -12.19 -21.23 15.80
N GLU A 137 -11.47 -20.13 16.03
CA GLU A 137 -10.21 -20.14 16.80
C GLU A 137 -10.33 -19.28 18.06
N TRP A 138 -9.80 -19.78 19.18
CA TRP A 138 -9.63 -18.98 20.39
C TRP A 138 -8.39 -18.11 20.25
N ILE A 139 -8.58 -16.80 20.30
CA ILE A 139 -7.55 -15.80 20.04
C ILE A 139 -7.35 -14.92 21.27
N ASN A 140 -6.10 -14.76 21.68
CA ASN A 140 -5.70 -13.81 22.72
C ASN A 140 -5.99 -12.38 22.28
N ILE A 141 -6.87 -11.69 23.01
CA ILE A 141 -7.34 -10.35 22.64
C ILE A 141 -6.18 -9.35 22.62
N ARG A 142 -5.35 -9.37 23.67
CA ARG A 142 -4.29 -8.36 23.87
C ARG A 142 -3.17 -8.49 22.84
N LYS A 143 -2.88 -9.71 22.41
CA LYS A 143 -1.74 -10.00 21.53
C LYS A 143 -2.12 -10.05 20.06
N HIS A 144 -3.33 -10.50 19.75
CA HIS A 144 -3.68 -10.90 18.39
C HIS A 144 -4.92 -10.22 17.82
N VAL A 145 -5.69 -9.45 18.61
CA VAL A 145 -6.85 -8.71 18.11
C VAL A 145 -6.56 -7.22 18.09
N ARG A 146 -6.83 -6.55 16.97
CA ARG A 146 -6.60 -5.10 16.80
C ARG A 146 -7.47 -4.49 15.70
N PRO A 147 -7.63 -3.15 15.66
CA PRO A 147 -8.31 -2.50 14.54
C PRO A 147 -7.65 -2.83 13.20
N ARG A 148 -8.45 -2.96 12.13
CA ARG A 148 -7.95 -3.23 10.78
C ARG A 148 -6.93 -2.17 10.34
N SER A 149 -5.83 -2.63 9.73
CA SER A 149 -4.84 -1.75 9.10
C SER A 149 -5.43 -0.99 7.91
N LEU A 150 -4.97 0.24 7.68
CA LEU A 150 -5.47 1.11 6.62
C LEU A 150 -4.59 1.00 5.37
N PRO A 151 -5.16 0.77 4.18
CA PRO A 151 -4.40 0.80 2.95
C PRO A 151 -3.82 2.19 2.71
N CYS A 152 -2.58 2.24 2.22
CA CYS A 152 -1.89 3.50 1.97
C CYS A 152 -2.24 4.08 0.60
N VAL A 153 -2.63 5.35 0.54
CA VAL A 153 -2.66 6.09 -0.73
C VAL A 153 -1.25 6.56 -1.13
N PRO A 154 -0.96 6.92 -2.40
CA PRO A 154 0.38 7.33 -2.82
C PRO A 154 1.04 8.43 -1.97
N SER A 155 0.25 9.38 -1.44
CA SER A 155 0.71 10.45 -0.54
C SER A 155 0.98 9.98 0.89
N ASP A 156 0.38 8.87 1.34
CA ASP A 156 0.57 8.33 2.69
C ASP A 156 1.99 7.79 2.92
N CYS A 157 2.80 7.70 1.87
CA CYS A 157 4.17 7.21 1.96
C CYS A 157 4.92 7.94 3.08
N VAL A 158 4.73 9.26 3.22
CA VAL A 158 5.42 10.11 4.21
C VAL A 158 5.08 9.75 5.66
N LEU A 159 3.96 9.07 5.90
CA LEU A 159 3.50 8.68 7.22
C LEU A 159 4.18 7.42 7.74
N VAL A 160 4.65 6.58 6.82
CA VAL A 160 5.34 5.32 7.12
C VAL A 160 6.82 5.61 7.31
N ILE A 161 7.34 5.37 8.52
CA ILE A 161 8.73 5.65 8.92
C ILE A 161 9.38 4.41 9.56
N PRO A 162 10.72 4.36 9.66
CA PRO A 162 11.42 3.30 10.39
C PRO A 162 10.89 3.15 11.83
N GLY A 163 10.73 1.90 12.27
CA GLY A 163 10.17 1.52 13.56
C GLY A 163 8.65 1.29 13.53
N ASP A 164 7.95 1.71 12.49
CA ASP A 164 6.50 1.48 12.40
C ASP A 164 6.18 -0.02 12.25
N LEU A 165 5.18 -0.47 13.01
CA LEU A 165 4.47 -1.71 12.73
C LEU A 165 3.58 -1.49 11.50
N VAL A 166 3.66 -2.39 10.53
CA VAL A 166 2.85 -2.35 9.30
C VAL A 166 2.33 -3.74 8.96
N LEU A 167 1.21 -3.78 8.23
CA LEU A 167 0.69 -5.02 7.68
C LEU A 167 1.09 -5.11 6.20
N CYS A 168 1.84 -6.14 5.86
CA CYS A 168 2.41 -6.35 4.54
C CYS A 168 1.64 -7.43 3.79
N PHE A 169 1.32 -7.15 2.53
CA PHE A 169 0.72 -8.11 1.62
C PHE A 169 1.80 -8.97 0.97
N GLN A 170 1.67 -10.29 1.03
CA GLN A 170 2.53 -11.25 0.34
C GLN A 170 1.68 -12.10 -0.59
N GLU A 171 2.07 -12.16 -1.86
CA GLU A 171 1.37 -12.92 -2.89
C GLU A 171 2.31 -13.99 -3.42
N ASP A 172 1.93 -15.24 -3.17
CA ASP A 172 2.57 -16.43 -3.73
C ASP A 172 1.68 -17.00 -4.85
N LYS A 173 2.11 -18.07 -5.51
CA LYS A 173 1.38 -18.66 -6.66
C LYS A 173 -0.02 -19.17 -6.30
N GLU A 174 -0.24 -19.50 -5.03
CA GLU A 174 -1.45 -20.19 -4.57
C GLU A 174 -2.21 -19.39 -3.50
N GLN A 175 -1.56 -18.42 -2.84
CA GLN A 175 -2.15 -17.71 -1.70
C GLN A 175 -1.75 -16.24 -1.69
N ALA A 176 -2.67 -15.41 -1.20
CA ALA A 176 -2.48 -13.97 -1.01
C ALA A 176 -2.73 -13.67 0.48
N LEU A 177 -1.67 -13.37 1.21
CA LEU A 177 -1.64 -13.35 2.67
C LEU A 177 -1.19 -12.00 3.21
N TYR A 178 -1.53 -11.73 4.47
CA TYR A 178 -1.14 -10.51 5.17
C TYR A 178 -0.38 -10.85 6.45
N PHE A 179 0.82 -10.28 6.59
CA PHE A 179 1.73 -10.53 7.71
C PHE A 179 2.18 -9.24 8.36
N ASP A 180 2.37 -9.30 9.67
CA ASP A 180 2.98 -8.19 10.41
C ASP A 180 4.49 -8.11 10.13
N ALA A 181 4.94 -6.87 9.93
CA ALA A 181 6.34 -6.52 9.79
C ALA A 181 6.64 -5.18 10.46
N HIS A 182 7.90 -4.95 10.79
CA HIS A 182 8.39 -3.63 11.18
C HIS A 182 9.20 -3.01 10.05
N VAL A 183 9.04 -1.70 9.85
CA VAL A 183 9.82 -0.95 8.87
C VAL A 183 11.23 -0.73 9.41
N LEU A 184 12.24 -1.19 8.70
CA LEU A 184 13.65 -0.98 9.03
C LEU A 184 14.20 0.30 8.42
N ASP A 185 13.88 0.56 7.15
CA ASP A 185 14.37 1.73 6.41
C ASP A 185 13.39 2.15 5.31
N VAL A 186 13.45 3.43 4.92
CA VAL A 186 12.61 3.99 3.86
C VAL A 186 13.43 4.80 2.87
N GLN A 187 13.61 4.24 1.68
CA GLN A 187 14.20 4.94 0.54
C GLN A 187 13.16 5.82 -0.15
N ARG A 188 13.21 7.12 0.14
CA ARG A 188 12.33 8.13 -0.46
C ARG A 188 12.71 8.41 -1.91
N ARG A 189 11.72 8.49 -2.79
CA ARG A 189 11.89 8.87 -4.21
C ARG A 189 10.87 9.91 -4.61
N ARG A 190 11.21 10.75 -5.61
CA ARG A 190 10.26 11.71 -6.17
C ARG A 190 9.11 11.00 -6.88
N HIS A 191 7.88 11.39 -6.59
CA HIS A 191 6.66 10.90 -7.23
C HIS A 191 5.52 11.90 -7.04
N ASP A 192 4.40 11.66 -7.73
CA ASP A 192 3.17 12.44 -7.63
C ASP A 192 2.02 11.55 -7.13
N VAL A 193 0.79 12.08 -7.18
CA VAL A 193 -0.44 11.39 -6.78
C VAL A 193 -0.75 10.14 -7.61
N ARG A 194 -0.10 9.95 -8.78
CA ARG A 194 -0.36 8.79 -9.66
C ARG A 194 0.26 7.50 -9.12
N GLY A 195 1.27 7.62 -8.26
CA GLY A 195 1.84 6.46 -7.59
C GLY A 195 3.15 6.70 -6.88
N CYS A 196 3.23 6.18 -5.66
CA CYS A 196 4.44 6.18 -4.85
C CYS A 196 5.56 5.35 -5.51
N ARG A 197 6.78 5.89 -5.47
CA ARG A 197 8.01 5.22 -5.94
C ARG A 197 8.99 4.88 -4.82
N CYS A 198 8.63 5.19 -3.57
CA CYS A 198 9.43 4.88 -2.40
C CYS A 198 9.58 3.36 -2.22
N ARG A 199 10.67 2.96 -1.57
CA ARG A 199 10.96 1.57 -1.21
C ARG A 199 11.11 1.46 0.29
N PHE A 200 10.48 0.46 0.88
CA PHE A 200 10.42 0.25 2.31
C PHE A 200 11.07 -1.08 2.60
N LEU A 201 12.20 -1.07 3.31
CA LEU A 201 12.79 -2.28 3.84
C LEU A 201 12.01 -2.66 5.09
N VAL A 202 11.41 -3.85 5.09
CA VAL A 202 10.65 -4.36 6.23
C VAL A 202 11.26 -5.67 6.70
N ARG A 203 11.06 -6.00 7.98
CA ARG A 203 11.36 -7.33 8.54
C ARG A 203 10.10 -7.93 9.15
N TYR A 204 9.75 -9.13 8.70
CA TYR A 204 8.55 -9.83 9.12
C TYR A 204 8.69 -10.40 10.53
N TYR A 205 7.60 -10.42 11.29
CA TYR A 205 7.60 -10.97 12.65
C TYR A 205 7.68 -12.51 12.67
N HIS A 206 7.03 -13.17 11.71
CA HIS A 206 6.80 -14.61 11.74
C HIS A 206 8.06 -15.44 11.45
N ASP A 207 8.95 -14.96 10.58
CA ASP A 207 10.15 -15.68 10.12
C ASP A 207 11.43 -14.83 10.16
N GLN A 208 11.33 -13.56 10.59
CA GLN A 208 12.43 -12.59 10.61
C GLN A 208 13.05 -12.29 9.23
N SER A 209 12.38 -12.68 8.13
CA SER A 209 12.86 -12.39 6.78
C SER A 209 12.72 -10.90 6.45
N GLU A 210 13.59 -10.41 5.58
CA GLU A 210 13.60 -9.01 5.14
C GLU A 210 13.18 -8.89 3.69
N GLU A 211 12.31 -7.92 3.38
CA GLU A 211 11.83 -7.68 2.02
C GLU A 211 11.79 -6.17 1.73
N ILE A 212 12.14 -5.78 0.51
CA ILE A 212 11.96 -4.41 0.03
C ILE A 212 10.61 -4.30 -0.69
N LEU A 213 9.66 -3.63 -0.05
CA LEU A 213 8.31 -3.48 -0.55
C LEU A 213 8.06 -2.11 -1.19
N PRO A 214 7.23 -2.03 -2.24
CA PRO A 214 6.57 -0.78 -2.63
C PRO A 214 5.44 -0.45 -1.66
N LEU A 215 5.05 0.82 -1.55
CA LEU A 215 3.96 1.27 -0.66
C LEU A 215 2.64 0.49 -0.87
N LEU A 216 2.36 0.06 -2.11
CA LEU A 216 1.12 -0.65 -2.45
C LEU A 216 0.96 -1.98 -1.68
N LYS A 217 2.06 -2.61 -1.28
CA LYS A 217 2.04 -3.84 -0.48
C LYS A 217 1.96 -3.56 1.03
N ILE A 218 1.77 -2.30 1.46
CA ILE A 218 1.83 -1.88 2.86
C ILE A 218 0.49 -1.25 3.27
N CYS A 219 -0.08 -1.78 4.34
CA CYS A 219 -1.17 -1.15 5.07
C CYS A 219 -0.62 -0.60 6.40
N ARG A 220 -0.86 0.69 6.64
CA ARG A 220 -0.41 1.39 7.85
C ARG A 220 -1.36 1.15 9.01
N ARG A 221 -0.84 1.26 10.22
CA ARG A 221 -1.60 1.11 11.45
C ARG A 221 -2.46 2.36 11.72
N PRO A 222 -3.75 2.26 12.12
CA PRO A 222 -4.59 3.42 12.42
C PRO A 222 -3.99 4.36 13.47
N GLU A 223 -3.19 3.82 14.38
CA GLU A 223 -2.45 4.54 15.41
C GLU A 223 -1.49 5.59 14.82
N THR A 224 -1.13 5.51 13.53
CA THR A 224 -0.31 6.52 12.82
C THR A 224 -1.11 7.75 12.36
N ASN A 225 -2.43 7.79 12.53
CA ASN A 225 -3.29 8.89 12.07
C ASN A 225 -2.94 10.25 12.69
N TYR A 226 -2.33 10.30 13.89
CA TYR A 226 -1.89 11.57 14.47
C TYR A 226 -0.88 12.30 13.57
N ARG A 227 -0.06 11.56 12.81
CA ARG A 227 0.92 12.15 11.88
C ARG A 227 0.22 12.82 10.69
N LEU A 228 -0.89 12.26 10.21
CA LEU A 228 -1.75 12.91 9.20
C LEU A 228 -2.29 14.23 9.72
N GLN A 229 -2.82 14.23 10.94
CA GLN A 229 -3.38 15.42 11.54
C GLN A 229 -2.32 16.51 11.70
N GLN A 230 -1.12 16.16 12.14
CA GLN A 230 0.01 17.10 12.23
C GLN A 230 0.41 17.68 10.85
N LEU A 231 0.48 16.85 9.80
CA LEU A 231 0.79 17.33 8.45
C LEU A 231 -0.26 18.30 7.90
N HIS A 232 -1.54 18.07 8.18
CA HIS A 232 -2.61 19.00 7.77
C HIS A 232 -2.46 20.35 8.47
N VAL A 233 -2.17 20.35 9.78
CA VAL A 233 -1.93 21.59 10.54
C VAL A 233 -0.74 22.37 10.00
N VAL A 234 0.37 21.69 9.66
CA VAL A 234 1.56 22.35 9.09
C VAL A 234 1.25 22.97 7.71
N ASN A 235 0.46 22.29 6.89
CA ASN A 235 0.09 22.82 5.58
C ASN A 235 -0.93 23.98 5.67
N GLU A 236 -1.85 23.96 6.64
CA GLU A 236 -2.78 25.06 6.89
C GLU A 236 -2.08 26.28 7.52
N ALA A 237 -1.04 26.06 8.32
CA ALA A 237 -0.25 27.11 8.94
C ALA A 237 0.77 27.77 7.99
N ALA A 238 0.96 27.27 6.77
CA ALA A 238 1.77 27.92 5.75
C ALA A 238 0.96 29.07 5.10
N PRO A 239 1.27 30.35 5.36
CA PRO A 239 0.51 31.45 4.79
C PRO A 239 0.73 31.51 3.27
N LEU A 240 -0.37 31.67 2.52
CA LEU A 240 -0.36 32.01 1.11
C LEU A 240 0.23 33.43 0.93
N THR A 241 1.54 33.56 0.82
CA THR A 241 2.16 34.76 0.27
C THR A 241 2.26 34.61 -1.24
N ASN A 242 1.22 35.05 -1.96
CA ASN A 242 1.33 35.36 -3.37
C ASN A 242 1.81 36.81 -3.53
N THR A 243 3.04 36.98 -4.03
CA THR A 243 3.38 37.96 -5.07
C THR A 243 4.70 37.54 -5.72
N ASP A 244 4.71 37.59 -7.05
CA ASP A 244 5.73 37.16 -7.99
C ASP A 244 7.14 37.74 -7.79
N VAL A 245 8.16 36.97 -8.23
CA VAL A 245 9.19 37.33 -9.23
C VAL A 245 10.55 36.66 -8.92
N GLN A 246 11.10 36.01 -9.97
CA GLN A 246 12.51 35.65 -10.24
C GLN A 246 13.11 34.35 -9.64
N ALA A 247 13.19 33.38 -10.55
CA ALA A 247 14.36 32.55 -10.87
C ALA A 247 15.49 32.47 -9.83
N GLY A 248 15.61 31.30 -9.20
CA GLY A 248 16.81 30.88 -8.49
C GLY A 248 16.74 29.39 -8.17
N ASN A 249 17.47 28.57 -8.92
CA ASN A 249 17.65 27.16 -8.66
C ASN A 249 18.10 26.91 -7.21
N PHE A 250 17.40 26.05 -6.47
CA PHE A 250 18.00 25.40 -5.30
C PHE A 250 17.69 23.89 -5.28
N MET A 251 18.75 23.11 -5.48
CA MET A 251 18.82 21.69 -5.17
C MET A 251 18.52 21.49 -3.69
N VAL A 252 17.59 20.59 -3.37
CA VAL A 252 17.53 20.00 -2.03
C VAL A 252 18.07 18.57 -2.13
N THR A 253 19.33 18.42 -1.77
CA THR A 253 19.94 17.18 -1.30
C THR A 253 19.76 17.10 0.21
N PRO A 254 19.29 15.98 0.80
CA PRO A 254 19.46 15.75 2.22
C PRO A 254 20.78 15.01 2.42
N GLY A 255 21.80 15.76 2.84
CA GLY A 255 23.04 15.24 3.38
C GLY A 255 22.99 15.25 4.90
N SER A 256 23.42 14.14 5.49
CA SER A 256 23.60 13.88 6.91
C SER A 256 24.32 15.00 7.67
N ALA A 257 23.85 15.29 8.89
CA ALA A 257 24.69 15.83 9.96
C ALA A 257 23.96 15.73 11.32
N PRO A 258 24.71 15.74 12.44
CA PRO A 258 24.49 14.83 13.56
C PRO A 258 23.95 15.52 14.82
N PHE A 259 23.60 14.65 15.79
CA PHE A 259 23.37 14.95 17.19
C PHE A 259 24.35 15.98 17.76
N THR A 260 23.81 16.95 18.50
CA THR A 260 24.50 17.58 19.64
C THR A 260 23.48 17.85 20.75
N ASN A 261 23.74 17.25 21.91
CA ASN A 261 23.05 17.52 23.17
C ASN A 261 23.50 18.87 23.71
N ILE A 262 22.56 19.68 24.23
CA ILE A 262 22.85 20.61 25.32
C ILE A 262 21.72 20.53 26.35
N ILE A 263 22.16 20.25 27.58
CA ILE A 263 21.40 20.22 28.82
C ILE A 263 21.06 21.66 29.21
N THR A 264 19.82 21.93 29.62
CA THR A 264 19.55 22.96 30.63
C THR A 264 18.32 22.56 31.45
N THR A 265 18.55 22.52 32.76
CA THR A 265 17.67 22.22 33.88
C THR A 265 16.55 23.25 34.05
N SER A 266 15.32 22.82 34.38
CA SER A 266 14.49 23.51 35.37
C SER A 266 13.29 22.65 35.82
N SER A 267 13.23 22.46 37.15
CA SER A 267 12.02 22.37 38.00
C SER A 267 10.97 21.29 37.75
N VAL A 268 11.05 20.25 38.58
CA VAL A 268 9.95 19.35 38.98
C VAL A 268 9.14 20.05 40.09
N PRO A 269 7.79 20.03 40.09
CA PRO A 269 7.01 20.22 41.30
C PRO A 269 6.72 18.87 41.96
N GLU A 270 7.13 18.82 43.22
CA GLU A 270 6.92 17.77 44.22
C GLU A 270 5.42 17.60 44.52
N VAL A 271 4.86 16.41 44.30
CA VAL A 271 3.53 16.04 44.80
C VAL A 271 3.71 15.09 45.97
N SER A 272 3.44 15.65 47.15
CA SER A 272 3.42 14.99 48.44
C SER A 272 2.35 13.89 48.49
N SER A 273 2.78 12.70 48.87
CA SER A 273 1.96 11.54 49.21
C SER A 273 1.78 11.49 50.73
N GLN A 274 0.53 11.53 51.21
CA GLN A 274 0.16 10.93 52.50
C GLN A 274 -1.26 10.34 52.47
N PRO A 275 -1.49 9.22 53.20
CA PRO A 275 -2.69 8.40 53.09
C PRO A 275 -3.77 8.84 54.08
N GLN A 276 -5.05 8.64 53.73
CA GLN A 276 -6.15 8.68 54.69
C GLN A 276 -6.93 7.37 54.71
N ASN A 277 -7.08 6.86 55.92
CA ASN A 277 -7.74 5.64 56.34
C ASN A 277 -9.28 5.72 56.21
N MET A 278 -9.86 4.54 55.96
CA MET A 278 -11.17 3.99 56.37
C MET A 278 -12.25 4.93 56.91
N VAL A 279 -13.46 4.87 56.31
CA VAL A 279 -14.71 4.68 57.05
C VAL A 279 -15.68 3.83 56.22
N GLU A 280 -15.96 2.64 56.75
CA GLU A 280 -17.10 1.77 56.46
C GLU A 280 -18.41 2.45 56.91
N ARG A 281 -19.45 2.43 56.08
CA ARG A 281 -20.83 2.64 56.55
C ARG A 281 -21.77 1.62 55.89
N LYS A 282 -22.16 0.68 56.75
CA LYS A 282 -23.48 0.03 56.91
C LYS A 282 -24.49 0.18 55.77
#